data_AF-A0AAW1YYZ4-F1
#
_entry.id   AF-A0AAW1YYZ4-F1
#
_cell.length_a   1.000
_cell.length_b   1.000
_cell.length_c   1.000
_cell.angle_alpha   90.00
_cell.angle_beta   90.00
_cell.angle_gamma   90.00
#
_symmetry.space_group_name_H-M   'P 1'
#
loop_
_entity.id
_entity.type
_entity.pdbx_description
1 polymer ?
#
loop_
_entity_poly.entity_id
_entity_poly.type
_entity_poly.pdbx_seq_one_letter_code
_entity_poly.pdbx_strand_id
1 'polypeptide(L)'
;MAIQMQILAAPPTRTPVTPPEQNLGRTYQKTSEQTLTITHSHTTAKVMHPATAKWYDRRDFVFIEFLVEDSKDVKVNFEKSKFGFSCLSGTDNMKHSNEIDLFDSIDQDGSKHKRTDRSILCCLRKAEAGKSWPRLTKDKAKASLFSTGLVLTSTTGKTGRMIQMKNWPTMIAFQR
;
A
#
# COMPACT_ATOMS: atom_id res chain seq x y z
N MET A 1 14.97 65.38 -45.08
CA MET A 1 14.03 64.25 -44.89
C MET A 1 14.83 63.04 -44.50
N ALA A 2 14.61 62.53 -43.29
CA ALA A 2 15.32 61.39 -42.72
C ALA A 2 14.69 60.09 -43.23
N ILE A 3 15.52 59.16 -43.70
CA ILE A 3 15.15 57.75 -43.82
C ILE A 3 16.25 56.95 -43.15
N GLN A 4 15.90 56.42 -41.99
CA GLN A 4 16.73 55.62 -41.10
C GLN A 4 16.67 54.18 -41.59
N MET A 5 17.78 53.62 -42.09
CA MET A 5 17.86 52.20 -42.45
C MET A 5 18.29 51.36 -41.26
N GLN A 6 17.54 50.28 -41.06
CA GLN A 6 17.62 49.36 -39.94
C GLN A 6 18.73 48.32 -40.08
N ILE A 7 19.19 47.90 -38.91
CA ILE A 7 20.29 47.01 -38.56
C ILE A 7 19.93 45.54 -38.84
N LEU A 8 20.85 44.76 -39.41
CA LEU A 8 20.91 43.31 -39.23
C LEU A 8 22.30 42.92 -38.72
N ALA A 9 22.43 42.75 -37.40
CA ALA A 9 23.64 42.26 -36.76
C ALA A 9 23.63 40.72 -36.74
N ALA A 10 24.70 40.11 -37.23
CA ALA A 10 24.93 38.68 -37.13
C ALA A 10 25.09 38.23 -35.66
N PRO A 11 24.67 37.00 -35.30
CA PRO A 11 24.74 36.51 -33.92
C PRO A 11 26.20 36.24 -33.50
N PRO A 12 26.60 36.58 -32.26
CA PRO A 12 27.94 36.27 -31.75
C PRO A 12 28.08 34.77 -31.42
N THR A 13 29.15 34.19 -31.95
CA THR A 13 29.69 32.86 -31.62
C THR A 13 29.94 32.75 -30.12
N ARG A 14 29.21 31.87 -29.43
CA ARG A 14 29.47 31.52 -28.02
C ARG A 14 30.69 30.60 -27.92
N THR A 15 31.77 31.14 -27.37
CA THR A 15 32.87 30.37 -26.78
C THR A 15 32.38 29.66 -25.49
N PRO A 16 32.91 28.48 -25.13
CA PRO A 16 32.62 27.86 -23.84
C PRO A 16 33.37 28.60 -22.73
N VAL A 17 32.62 29.15 -21.77
CA VAL A 17 33.15 29.76 -20.55
C VAL A 17 33.34 28.70 -19.48
N THR A 18 34.58 28.50 -19.04
CA THR A 18 34.97 27.69 -17.88
C THR A 18 34.59 28.43 -16.58
N PRO A 19 33.82 27.84 -15.64
CA PRO A 19 33.61 28.45 -14.33
C PRO A 19 34.77 28.13 -13.37
N PRO A 20 35.11 29.05 -12.46
CA PRO A 20 36.21 28.93 -11.52
C PRO A 20 35.90 28.01 -10.33
N GLU A 21 36.92 27.27 -9.93
CA GLU A 21 36.99 26.46 -8.71
C GLU A 21 37.02 27.36 -7.47
N GLN A 22 35.99 27.26 -6.61
CA GLN A 22 36.00 27.78 -5.25
C GLN A 22 35.44 26.73 -4.30
N ASN A 23 36.37 26.20 -3.51
CA ASN A 23 36.17 25.28 -2.42
C ASN A 23 35.50 26.02 -1.24
N LEU A 24 34.33 25.59 -0.78
CA LEU A 24 33.87 25.87 0.57
C LEU A 24 33.03 24.69 1.07
N GLY A 25 33.57 23.95 2.03
CA GLY A 25 32.94 22.79 2.61
C GLY A 25 31.67 23.11 3.39
N ARG A 26 30.69 22.21 3.29
CA ARG A 26 29.79 21.85 4.39
C ARG A 26 29.39 20.39 4.24
N THR A 27 29.73 19.64 5.27
CA THR A 27 29.33 18.26 5.54
C THR A 27 27.85 18.02 5.23
N TYR A 28 27.59 17.15 4.26
CA TYR A 28 26.33 16.43 4.14
C TYR A 28 26.67 14.94 4.09
N GLN A 29 26.22 14.21 5.10
CA GLN A 29 26.29 12.76 5.10
C GLN A 29 25.37 12.23 4.00
N LYS A 30 25.98 11.84 2.88
CA LYS A 30 25.33 11.10 1.79
C LYS A 30 25.10 9.68 2.28
N THR A 31 23.83 9.33 2.47
CA THR A 31 23.37 7.96 2.75
C THR A 31 23.87 7.04 1.63
N SER A 32 24.50 5.94 2.04
CA SER A 32 25.20 4.96 1.22
C SER A 32 24.43 4.50 -0.03
N GLU A 33 24.94 4.85 -1.20
CA GLU A 33 24.80 4.03 -2.41
C GLU A 33 25.69 2.80 -2.20
N GLN A 34 25.09 1.67 -1.81
CA GLN A 34 25.83 0.41 -1.74
C GLN A 34 25.70 -0.31 -3.09
N THR A 35 26.70 -0.07 -3.94
CA THR A 35 27.02 -0.88 -5.11
C THR A 35 27.20 -2.33 -4.66
N LEU A 36 26.34 -3.25 -5.11
CA LEU A 36 26.57 -4.68 -4.95
C LEU A 36 27.23 -5.22 -6.21
N THR A 37 28.49 -5.59 -6.05
CA THR A 37 29.28 -6.37 -6.99
C THR A 37 28.65 -7.75 -7.18
N ILE A 38 28.39 -8.12 -8.43
CA ILE A 38 27.85 -9.43 -8.79
C ILE A 38 28.99 -10.46 -8.66
N THR A 39 29.03 -11.17 -7.53
CA THR A 39 29.76 -12.42 -7.38
C THR A 39 28.78 -13.58 -7.51
N HIS A 40 29.04 -14.49 -8.45
CA HIS A 40 28.21 -15.68 -8.71
C HIS A 40 28.36 -16.70 -7.58
N SER A 41 27.53 -16.53 -6.55
CA SER A 41 27.02 -17.61 -5.69
C SER A 41 25.52 -17.39 -5.57
N HIS A 42 24.72 -18.19 -6.29
CA HIS A 42 23.26 -18.03 -6.33
C HIS A 42 22.61 -18.50 -5.02
N THR A 43 22.78 -17.72 -3.95
CA THR A 43 21.81 -17.63 -2.87
C THR A 43 21.06 -16.32 -3.10
N THR A 44 19.96 -16.40 -3.86
CA THR A 44 19.11 -15.25 -4.17
C THR A 44 18.53 -14.69 -2.88
N ALA A 45 19.03 -13.53 -2.43
CA ALA A 45 18.36 -12.73 -1.42
C ALA A 45 16.96 -12.40 -1.93
N LYS A 46 15.95 -13.11 -1.42
CA LYS A 46 14.60 -13.06 -1.99
C LYS A 46 13.95 -11.73 -1.63
N VAL A 47 13.91 -10.82 -2.60
CA VAL A 47 13.22 -9.53 -2.49
C VAL A 47 11.76 -9.77 -2.10
N MET A 48 11.30 -9.09 -1.05
CA MET A 48 9.95 -9.19 -0.52
C MET A 48 9.19 -7.90 -0.85
N HIS A 49 8.04 -8.03 -1.50
CA HIS A 49 7.23 -6.89 -1.91
C HIS A 49 6.05 -6.70 -0.95
N PRO A 50 5.71 -5.46 -0.54
CA PRO A 50 4.45 -5.25 0.16
C PRO A 50 3.28 -5.52 -0.80
N ALA A 51 2.26 -6.26 -0.36
CA ALA A 51 1.01 -6.34 -1.09
C ALA A 51 0.17 -5.09 -0.82
N THR A 52 -0.48 -4.58 -1.87
CA THR A 52 -1.51 -3.55 -1.75
C THR A 52 -2.73 -4.15 -1.07
N ALA A 53 -3.30 -3.42 -0.12
CA ALA A 53 -4.47 -3.87 0.59
C ALA A 53 -5.52 -2.77 0.80
N LYS A 54 -6.77 -3.21 0.83
CA LYS A 54 -7.93 -2.40 1.25
C LYS A 54 -8.39 -2.89 2.61
N TRP A 55 -8.92 -1.99 3.44
CA TRP A 55 -9.46 -2.40 4.74
C TRP A 55 -10.70 -1.61 5.11
N TYR A 56 -11.58 -2.20 5.91
CA TYR A 56 -12.76 -1.52 6.43
C TYR A 56 -13.18 -2.13 7.76
N ASP A 57 -13.85 -1.34 8.61
CA ASP A 57 -14.34 -1.81 9.89
C ASP A 57 -15.85 -2.10 9.88
N ARG A 58 -16.26 -2.98 10.78
CA ARG A 58 -17.65 -3.26 11.15
C ARG A 58 -17.73 -3.32 12.66
N ARG A 59 -18.94 -3.51 13.20
CA ARG A 59 -19.17 -3.52 14.65
C ARG A 59 -18.22 -4.48 15.39
N ASP A 60 -18.10 -5.72 14.92
CA ASP A 60 -17.39 -6.78 15.65
C ASP A 60 -16.11 -7.24 14.94
N PHE A 61 -15.88 -6.79 13.70
CA PHE A 61 -14.78 -7.24 12.86
C PHE A 61 -14.09 -6.09 12.14
N VAL A 62 -12.82 -6.28 11.83
CA VAL A 62 -12.06 -5.50 10.85
C VAL A 62 -11.72 -6.42 9.69
N PHE A 63 -11.90 -5.93 8.47
CA PHE A 63 -11.61 -6.68 7.26
C PHE A 63 -10.39 -6.08 6.56
N ILE A 64 -9.47 -6.93 6.12
CA ILE A 64 -8.31 -6.55 5.32
C ILE A 64 -8.30 -7.43 4.08
N GLU A 65 -8.33 -6.82 2.90
CA GLU A 65 -8.30 -7.50 1.61
C GLU A 65 -6.98 -7.21 0.89
N PHE A 66 -6.14 -8.23 0.75
CA PHE A 66 -4.90 -8.16 -0.02
C PHE A 66 -5.19 -8.44 -1.49
N LEU A 67 -4.84 -7.50 -2.36
CA LEU A 67 -5.07 -7.55 -3.80
C LEU A 67 -3.91 -8.27 -4.48
N VAL A 68 -3.83 -9.59 -4.27
CA VAL A 68 -2.84 -10.45 -4.91
C VAL A 68 -3.57 -11.52 -5.72
N GLU A 69 -3.46 -11.40 -7.04
CA GLU A 69 -4.03 -12.35 -8.00
C GLU A 69 -3.23 -13.65 -8.03
N ASP A 70 -3.91 -14.76 -8.34
CA ASP A 70 -3.33 -16.11 -8.45
C ASP A 70 -2.44 -16.50 -7.26
N SER A 71 -2.85 -16.05 -6.07
CA SER A 71 -2.06 -16.22 -4.84
C SER A 71 -1.89 -17.69 -4.46
N LYS A 72 -0.66 -18.05 -4.10
CA LYS A 72 -0.25 -19.39 -3.63
C LYS A 72 0.49 -19.29 -2.31
N ASP A 73 0.57 -20.40 -1.57
CA ASP A 73 1.25 -20.48 -0.26
C ASP A 73 0.87 -19.37 0.71
N VAL A 74 -0.43 -19.08 0.79
CA VAL A 74 -0.96 -18.03 1.67
C VAL A 74 -0.72 -18.43 3.12
N LYS A 75 0.00 -17.57 3.84
CA LYS A 75 0.26 -17.69 5.27
C LYS A 75 -0.24 -16.45 5.97
N VAL A 76 -1.11 -16.67 6.95
CA VAL A 76 -1.72 -15.60 7.76
C VAL A 76 -1.43 -15.91 9.23
N ASN A 77 -0.87 -14.94 9.94
CA ASN A 77 -0.64 -15.03 11.38
C ASN A 77 -1.47 -13.97 12.10
N PHE A 78 -2.32 -14.42 13.02
CA PHE A 78 -3.11 -13.55 13.88
C PHE A 78 -2.45 -13.49 15.25
N GLU A 79 -2.03 -12.30 15.67
CA GLU A 79 -1.60 -12.06 17.04
C GLU A 79 -2.54 -11.07 17.70
N LYS A 80 -2.47 -10.94 19.03
CA LYS A 80 -3.37 -10.05 19.77
C LYS A 80 -3.30 -8.60 19.28
N SER A 81 -2.13 -8.08 18.92
CA SER A 81 -1.94 -6.69 18.48
C SER A 81 -1.16 -6.56 17.18
N LYS A 82 -0.85 -7.68 16.53
CA LYS A 82 -0.08 -7.72 15.28
C LYS A 82 -0.79 -8.63 14.28
N PHE A 83 -0.62 -8.32 13.01
CA PHE A 83 -1.13 -9.14 11.93
C PHE A 83 -0.03 -9.33 10.90
N GLY A 84 0.21 -10.58 10.51
CA GLY A 84 1.19 -10.96 9.50
C GLY A 84 0.51 -11.64 8.32
N PHE A 85 0.85 -11.22 7.11
CA PHE A 85 0.41 -11.83 5.87
C PHE A 85 1.61 -12.10 4.98
N SER A 86 1.67 -13.27 4.34
CA SER A 86 2.60 -13.53 3.24
C SER A 86 2.03 -14.50 2.23
N CYS A 87 2.43 -14.37 0.97
CA CYS A 87 2.06 -15.30 -0.10
C CYS A 87 3.03 -15.22 -1.28
N LEU A 88 2.85 -16.12 -2.23
CA LEU A 88 3.43 -16.05 -3.57
C LEU A 88 2.38 -15.56 -4.57
N SER A 89 2.81 -14.83 -5.59
CA SER A 89 1.97 -14.35 -6.69
C SER A 89 2.42 -14.93 -8.03
N GLY A 90 1.44 -15.35 -8.85
CA GLY A 90 1.60 -15.73 -10.25
C GLY A 90 2.53 -16.93 -10.53
N THR A 91 3.01 -17.01 -11.76
CA THR A 91 4.02 -17.98 -12.22
C THR A 91 5.44 -17.60 -11.77
N ASP A 92 5.68 -16.30 -11.58
CA ASP A 92 7.00 -15.75 -11.24
C ASP A 92 7.35 -15.94 -9.76
N ASN A 93 6.40 -16.47 -8.96
CA ASN A 93 6.55 -16.76 -7.54
C ASN A 93 7.08 -15.55 -6.73
N MET A 94 6.63 -14.36 -7.13
CA MET A 94 6.94 -13.11 -6.43
C MET A 94 6.42 -13.21 -5.00
N LYS A 95 7.28 -12.93 -4.03
CA LYS A 95 6.92 -12.98 -2.61
C LYS A 95 6.30 -11.67 -2.18
N HIS A 96 5.09 -11.76 -1.63
CA HIS A 96 4.46 -10.67 -0.91
C HIS A 96 4.50 -10.91 0.59
N SER A 97 4.74 -9.85 1.36
CA SER A 97 4.61 -9.88 2.83
C SER A 97 4.19 -8.52 3.37
N ASN A 98 3.30 -8.56 4.36
CA ASN A 98 2.86 -7.39 5.10
C ASN A 98 2.83 -7.71 6.58
N GLU A 99 3.43 -6.82 7.38
CA GLU A 99 3.32 -6.83 8.83
C GLU A 99 2.62 -5.55 9.30
N ILE A 100 1.63 -5.70 10.15
CA ILE A 100 0.75 -4.62 10.59
C ILE A 100 0.68 -4.63 12.11
N ASP A 101 1.12 -3.54 12.73
CA ASP A 101 0.87 -3.26 14.14
C ASP A 101 -0.54 -2.68 14.26
N LEU A 102 -1.50 -3.49 14.75
CA LEU A 102 -2.91 -3.16 14.74
C LEU A 102 -3.25 -1.99 15.70
N PHE A 103 -4.28 -1.22 15.36
CA PHE A 103 -4.75 -0.11 16.18
C PHE A 103 -5.17 -0.54 17.59
N ASP A 104 -5.89 -1.66 17.67
CA ASP A 104 -6.33 -2.27 18.93
C ASP A 104 -6.23 -3.79 18.86
N SER A 105 -6.52 -4.44 19.98
CA SER A 105 -6.43 -5.88 20.13
C SER A 105 -7.54 -6.65 19.41
N ILE A 106 -7.17 -7.82 18.92
CA ILE A 106 -8.05 -8.77 18.26
C ILE A 106 -8.08 -10.10 19.00
N ASP A 107 -9.14 -10.86 18.75
CA ASP A 107 -9.30 -12.25 19.16
C ASP A 107 -8.78 -13.16 18.04
N GLN A 108 -7.77 -13.97 18.35
CA GLN A 108 -7.10 -14.85 17.38
C GLN A 108 -8.02 -15.99 16.94
N ASP A 109 -8.74 -16.59 17.88
CA ASP A 109 -9.57 -17.77 17.63
C ASP A 109 -10.80 -17.43 16.77
N GLY A 110 -11.33 -16.22 16.94
CA GLY A 110 -12.42 -15.70 16.12
C GLY A 110 -12.00 -15.11 14.78
N SER A 111 -10.70 -15.00 14.52
CA SER A 111 -10.16 -14.42 13.28
C SER A 111 -9.93 -15.51 12.22
N LYS A 112 -10.19 -15.17 10.96
CA LYS A 112 -10.12 -16.13 9.84
C LYS A 112 -9.74 -15.45 8.53
N HIS A 113 -9.36 -16.23 7.52
CA HIS A 113 -9.10 -15.71 6.18
C HIS A 113 -9.76 -16.58 5.11
N LYS A 114 -10.01 -15.99 3.94
CA LYS A 114 -10.52 -16.66 2.74
C LYS A 114 -9.71 -16.21 1.53
N ARG A 115 -9.14 -17.18 0.82
CA ARG A 115 -8.47 -16.96 -0.46
C ARG A 115 -9.48 -17.04 -1.60
N THR A 116 -9.35 -16.15 -2.56
CA THR A 116 -9.97 -16.23 -3.90
C THR A 116 -8.87 -16.07 -4.95
N ASP A 117 -9.21 -16.23 -6.23
CA ASP A 117 -8.22 -16.08 -7.30
C ASP A 117 -7.79 -14.62 -7.51
N ARG A 118 -8.58 -13.66 -7.02
CA ARG A 118 -8.31 -12.22 -7.17
C ARG A 118 -7.76 -11.53 -5.92
N SER A 119 -8.05 -12.08 -4.75
CA SER A 119 -7.69 -11.45 -3.48
C SER A 119 -7.74 -12.44 -2.31
N ILE A 120 -7.11 -12.04 -1.21
CA ILE A 120 -7.19 -12.73 0.08
C ILE A 120 -7.90 -11.81 1.06
N LEU A 121 -9.06 -12.24 1.57
CA LEU A 121 -9.84 -11.52 2.56
C LEU A 121 -9.55 -12.07 3.96
N CYS A 122 -9.01 -11.24 4.83
CA CYS A 122 -8.79 -11.51 6.25
C CYS A 122 -9.87 -10.83 7.09
N CYS A 123 -10.50 -11.60 7.98
CA CYS A 123 -11.52 -11.16 8.92
C CYS A 123 -10.94 -11.22 10.33
N LEU A 124 -10.66 -10.06 10.92
CA LEU A 124 -10.06 -9.93 12.24
C LEU A 124 -11.19 -9.66 13.24
N ARG A 125 -11.41 -10.55 14.21
CA ARG A 125 -12.42 -10.34 15.26
C ARG A 125 -11.89 -9.35 16.29
N LYS A 126 -12.60 -8.25 16.51
CA LYS A 126 -12.21 -7.26 17.53
C LYS A 126 -12.32 -7.91 18.91
N ALA A 127 -11.35 -7.65 19.79
CA ALA A 127 -11.44 -8.09 21.19
C ALA A 127 -12.59 -7.39 21.92
N GLU A 128 -12.83 -6.12 21.59
CA GLU A 128 -13.94 -5.30 22.09
C GLU A 128 -14.94 -5.02 20.96
N ALA A 129 -16.12 -5.65 21.04
CA ALA A 129 -17.20 -5.45 20.09
C ALA A 129 -17.75 -4.01 20.16
N GLY A 130 -18.09 -3.43 19.00
CA GLY A 130 -18.67 -2.09 18.90
C GLY A 130 -17.66 -0.94 18.86
N LYS A 131 -16.39 -1.19 19.16
CA LYS A 131 -15.34 -0.17 19.07
C LYS A 131 -15.04 0.19 17.62
N SER A 132 -15.19 1.46 17.25
CA SER A 132 -14.87 1.94 15.91
C SER A 132 -13.36 2.08 15.72
N TRP A 133 -12.85 1.67 14.57
CA TRP A 133 -11.43 1.75 14.24
C TRP A 133 -11.18 2.90 13.27
N PRO A 134 -10.66 4.05 13.72
CA PRO A 134 -10.41 5.20 12.83
C PRO A 134 -9.23 4.97 11.87
N ARG A 135 -8.38 3.99 12.19
CA ARG A 135 -7.23 3.57 11.39
C ARG A 135 -6.94 2.09 11.64
N LEU A 136 -6.26 1.44 10.69
CA LEU A 136 -5.86 0.05 10.81
C LEU A 136 -4.63 -0.12 11.72
N THR A 137 -3.65 0.79 11.60
CA THR A 137 -2.37 0.72 12.32
C THR A 137 -2.36 1.59 13.58
N LYS A 138 -1.59 1.19 14.59
CA LYS A 138 -1.36 2.04 15.78
C LYS A 138 -0.62 3.32 15.43
N ASP A 139 0.42 3.20 14.61
CA ASP A 139 1.26 4.29 14.11
C ASP A 139 0.65 4.92 12.85
N LYS A 140 0.64 6.27 12.81
CA LYS A 140 0.15 7.06 11.69
C LYS A 140 1.12 7.03 10.49
N ALA A 141 2.41 6.74 10.70
CA ALA A 141 3.44 6.85 9.66
C ALA A 141 3.46 5.68 8.66
N LYS A 142 2.92 4.50 8.99
CA LYS A 142 3.01 3.28 8.17
C LYS A 142 1.83 3.04 7.22
N ALA A 143 0.97 4.05 7.00
CA ALA A 143 -0.31 3.88 6.33
C ALA A 143 -0.27 3.80 4.78
N SER A 144 0.88 4.04 4.13
CA SER A 144 0.92 4.17 2.65
C SER A 144 0.53 2.92 1.87
N LEU A 145 0.58 1.73 2.49
CA LEU A 145 0.26 0.45 1.86
C LEU A 145 -1.23 0.08 1.93
N PHE A 146 -2.02 0.81 2.73
CA PHE A 146 -3.40 0.46 3.06
C PHE A 146 -4.36 1.57 2.67
N SER A 147 -5.37 1.22 1.87
CA SER A 147 -6.45 2.13 1.50
C SER A 147 -7.73 1.77 2.26
N THR A 148 -8.49 2.77 2.70
CA THR A 148 -9.80 2.54 3.33
C THR A 148 -10.81 2.12 2.25
N GLY A 149 -11.39 0.92 2.38
CA GLY A 149 -12.51 0.47 1.57
C GLY A 149 -13.75 1.30 1.87
N LEU A 150 -14.54 1.62 0.84
CA LEU A 150 -15.73 2.46 0.99
C LEU A 150 -16.72 1.80 1.98
N VAL A 151 -16.83 2.36 3.18
CA VAL A 151 -17.82 1.92 4.18
C VAL A 151 -19.17 2.47 3.73
N LEU A 152 -20.04 1.61 3.18
CA LEU A 152 -21.44 1.94 2.97
C LEU A 152 -22.12 2.08 4.34
N THR A 153 -22.10 3.28 4.92
CA THR A 153 -22.92 3.57 6.09
C THR A 153 -24.37 3.71 5.62
N SER A 154 -25.21 2.71 5.92
CA SER A 154 -26.66 2.88 5.77
C SER A 154 -27.12 3.88 6.82
N THR A 155 -27.23 5.15 6.45
CA THR A 155 -27.92 6.13 7.28
C THR A 155 -29.40 5.79 7.24
N THR A 156 -29.93 5.24 8.33
CA THR A 156 -31.37 5.02 8.47
C THR A 156 -32.05 6.37 8.64
N GLY A 157 -32.28 7.08 7.54
CA GLY A 157 -33.16 8.22 7.47
C GLY A 157 -34.60 7.74 7.68
N LYS A 158 -35.31 8.34 8.65
CA LYS A 158 -36.75 8.19 8.84
C LYS A 158 -37.50 8.68 7.59
N THR A 159 -37.67 7.81 6.61
CA THR A 159 -38.74 7.83 5.59
C THR A 159 -38.49 6.64 4.68
N GLY A 160 -39.43 5.69 4.67
CA GLY A 160 -39.29 4.39 4.02
C GLY A 160 -39.16 4.46 2.51
N ARG A 161 -37.94 4.62 2.00
CA ARG A 161 -37.61 4.30 0.62
C ARG A 161 -36.27 3.56 0.57
N MET A 162 -36.35 2.23 0.46
CA MET A 162 -35.22 1.34 0.21
C MET A 162 -34.53 1.75 -1.08
N ILE A 163 -33.34 2.32 -0.99
CA ILE A 163 -32.45 2.47 -2.13
C ILE A 163 -31.74 1.11 -2.28
N GLN A 164 -32.28 0.24 -3.13
CA GLN A 164 -31.60 -0.97 -3.58
C GLN A 164 -30.39 -0.55 -4.43
N MET A 165 -29.19 -0.58 -3.85
CA MET A 165 -27.95 -0.43 -4.62
C MET A 165 -27.62 -1.76 -5.30
N LYS A 166 -27.90 -1.79 -6.61
CA LYS A 166 -27.50 -2.85 -7.54
C LYS A 166 -26.01 -2.68 -7.91
N ASN A 167 -25.12 -3.44 -7.27
CA ASN A 167 -24.02 -4.21 -7.89
C ASN A 167 -23.01 -4.67 -6.84
N TRP A 168 -23.10 -5.94 -6.47
CA TRP A 168 -21.96 -6.75 -6.02
C TRP A 168 -22.20 -8.19 -6.50
N PRO A 169 -21.41 -8.76 -7.42
CA PRO A 169 -21.50 -10.18 -7.70
C PRO A 169 -20.77 -10.97 -6.61
N THR A 170 -21.38 -12.08 -6.17
CA THR A 170 -20.89 -13.10 -5.23
C THR A 170 -20.97 -12.80 -3.72
N MET A 171 -22.20 -12.69 -3.22
CA MET A 171 -22.54 -13.42 -1.99
C MET A 171 -22.70 -14.91 -2.34
N ILE A 172 -21.67 -15.72 -2.07
CA ILE A 172 -21.86 -17.17 -1.94
C ILE A 172 -21.90 -17.47 -0.45
N ALA A 173 -23.13 -17.70 0.00
CA ALA A 173 -23.55 -18.57 1.11
C ALA A 173 -22.53 -18.81 2.23
N PHE A 174 -22.76 -18.14 3.36
CA PHE A 174 -22.36 -18.68 4.67
C PHE A 174 -23.63 -18.81 5.51
N GLN A 175 -24.48 -19.76 5.13
CA GLN A 175 -25.55 -20.27 5.98
C GLN A 175 -25.91 -21.68 5.54
N ARG A 176 -25.19 -22.66 6.09
CA ARG A 176 -25.68 -23.93 6.61
C ARG A 176 -24.56 -24.57 7.42
#